data_AF-A0A939GBR2-F1
#
_entry.id   AF-A0A939GBR2-F1
#
_cell.length_a   1.000
_cell.length_b   1.000
_cell.length_c   1.000
_cell.angle_alpha   90.00
_cell.angle_beta   90.00
_cell.angle_gamma   90.00
#
_symmetry.space_group_name_H-M   'P 1'
#
loop_
_entity.id
_entity.type
_entity.pdbx_description
1 polymer ?
#
loop_
_entity_poly.entity_id
_entity_poly.type
_entity_poly.pdbx_seq_one_letter_code
_entity_poly.pdbx_strand_id
1 'polypeptide(L)'
;MNSKKLQDMSREELLKQQKSIKFVTGLFIGVLSVLLAITLYQTVTQGFTSLLTVPFALLPILLVNINTLRQIKQELANRKA
;
A
#
# COMPACT_ATOMS: atom_id res chain seq x y z
N MET A 1 -1.17 15.32 0.29
CA MET A 1 -0.05 14.98 -0.62
C MET A 1 0.21 16.18 -1.51
N ASN A 2 1.45 16.67 -1.57
CA ASN A 2 1.82 17.71 -2.54
C ASN A 2 1.54 17.16 -3.94
N SER A 3 0.57 17.78 -4.63
CA SER A 3 0.01 17.29 -5.88
C SER A 3 0.88 17.69 -7.06
N LYS A 4 2.19 17.40 -7.03
CA LYS A 4 2.96 17.35 -8.28
C LYS A 4 2.37 16.19 -9.07
N LYS A 5 1.84 16.45 -10.28
CA LYS A 5 1.40 15.36 -11.15
C LYS A 5 2.61 14.47 -11.39
N LEU A 6 2.41 13.15 -11.49
CA LEU A 6 3.49 12.20 -11.80
C LEU A 6 4.27 12.62 -13.07
N GLN A 7 3.60 13.34 -13.97
CA GLN A 7 4.12 13.92 -15.19
C GLN A 7 5.21 14.99 -14.93
N ASP A 8 5.09 15.77 -13.85
CA ASP A 8 6.00 16.88 -13.51
C ASP A 8 7.24 16.43 -12.73
N MET A 9 7.31 15.13 -12.38
CA MET A 9 8.44 14.57 -11.62
C MET A 9 9.56 14.15 -12.56
N SER A 10 10.81 14.32 -12.14
CA SER A 10 11.95 13.78 -12.87
C SER A 10 11.96 12.25 -12.83
N ARG A 11 12.68 11.61 -13.75
CA ARG A 11 12.78 10.14 -13.77
C ARG A 11 13.40 9.57 -12.48
N GLU A 12 14.35 10.29 -11.89
CA GLU A 12 14.98 9.91 -10.61
C GLU A 12 14.00 10.04 -9.45
N GLU A 13 13.21 11.12 -9.43
CA GLU A 13 12.17 11.33 -8.43
C GLU A 13 11.10 10.22 -8.50
N LEU A 14 10.68 9.84 -9.71
CA LEU A 14 9.74 8.73 -9.93
C LEU A 14 10.30 7.39 -9.46
N LEU A 15 11.59 7.09 -9.72
CA LEU A 15 12.23 5.86 -9.24
C LEU A 15 12.34 5.82 -7.71
N LYS A 16 12.71 6.95 -7.09
CA LYS A 16 12.78 7.08 -5.63
C LYS A 16 11.39 6.88 -5.01
N GLN A 17 10.37 7.51 -5.59
CA GLN A 17 8.98 7.36 -5.14
C GLN A 17 8.47 5.93 -5.34
N GLN A 18 8.78 5.29 -6.47
CA GLN A 18 8.44 3.88 -6.72
C GLN A 18 9.01 2.96 -5.64
N LYS A 19 10.30 3.12 -5.30
CA LYS A 19 10.97 2.31 -4.27
C LYS A 19 10.34 2.54 -2.90
N SER A 20 10.06 3.79 -2.57
CA SER A 20 9.40 4.17 -1.30
C SER A 20 8.00 3.56 -1.19
N ILE A 21 7.14 3.75 -2.20
CA ILE A 21 5.77 3.19 -2.20
C ILE A 21 5.82 1.67 -2.18
N LYS A 22 6.75 1.04 -2.91
CA LYS A 22 6.92 -0.43 -2.87
C LYS A 22 7.28 -0.92 -1.47
N PHE A 23 8.21 -0.24 -0.79
CA PHE A 23 8.62 -0.58 0.56
C PHE A 23 7.48 -0.39 1.56
N VAL A 24 6.82 0.79 1.54
CA VAL A 24 5.69 1.09 2.43
C VAL A 24 4.52 0.13 2.19
N THR A 25 4.22 -0.20 0.94
CA THR A 25 3.16 -1.17 0.60
C THR A 25 3.51 -2.56 1.11
N GLY A 26 4.76 -3.00 0.96
CA GLY A 26 5.22 -4.29 1.49
C GLY A 26 5.14 -4.36 3.01
N LEU A 27 5.59 -3.30 3.70
CA LEU A 27 5.47 -3.17 5.15
C LEU A 27 4.01 -3.19 5.59
N PHE A 28 3.14 -2.47 4.89
CA PHE A 28 1.72 -2.40 5.19
C PHE A 28 1.03 -3.76 5.05
N ILE A 29 1.34 -4.53 4.00
CA ILE A 29 0.87 -5.91 3.84
C ILE A 29 1.36 -6.78 5.01
N GLY A 30 2.63 -6.67 5.39
CA GLY A 30 3.21 -7.42 6.50
C GLY A 30 2.49 -7.14 7.83
N VAL A 31 2.33 -5.86 8.17
CA VAL A 31 1.63 -5.44 9.39
C VAL A 31 0.15 -5.85 9.36
N LEU A 32 -0.54 -5.69 8.24
CA LEU A 32 -1.94 -6.14 8.08
C LEU A 32 -2.07 -7.65 8.29
N SER A 33 -1.12 -8.43 7.78
CA SER A 33 -1.12 -9.89 7.94
C SER A 33 -0.94 -10.30 9.40
N VAL A 34 -0.01 -9.65 10.11
CA VAL A 34 0.19 -9.88 11.55
C VAL A 34 -1.04 -9.47 12.35
N LEU A 35 -1.61 -8.30 12.07
CA LEU A 35 -2.82 -7.83 12.74
C LEU A 35 -4.00 -8.79 12.52
N LEU A 36 -4.18 -9.30 11.30
CA LEU A 36 -5.21 -10.28 10.97
C LEU A 36 -4.99 -11.59 11.74
N ALA A 37 -3.75 -12.08 11.82
CA ALA A 37 -3.43 -13.30 12.58
C ALA A 37 -3.74 -13.15 14.08
N ILE A 38 -3.36 -12.02 14.69
CA ILE A 38 -3.61 -11.75 16.11
C ILE A 38 -5.12 -11.62 16.37
N THR A 39 -5.83 -10.87 15.53
CA THR A 39 -7.28 -10.65 15.71
C THR A 39 -8.10 -11.90 15.43
N LEU A 40 -7.68 -12.76 14.49
CA LEU A 40 -8.26 -14.09 14.30
C LEU A 40 -8.04 -14.99 15.52
N TYR A 41 -6.82 -15.03 16.05
CA TYR A 41 -6.52 -15.80 17.26
C TYR A 41 -7.37 -15.36 18.45
N GLN A 42 -7.49 -14.04 18.66
CA GLN A 42 -8.38 -13.48 19.69
C GLN A 42 -9.84 -13.85 19.42
N THR A 43 -10.29 -13.80 18.16
CA THR A 43 -11.67 -14.12 17.81
C THR A 43 -12.03 -15.58 18.12
N VAL A 44 -11.10 -16.51 17.87
CA VAL A 44 -11.29 -17.93 18.15
C VAL A 44 -11.23 -18.24 19.64
N THR A 45 -10.41 -17.51 20.42
CA THR A 45 -10.18 -17.79 21.84
C THR A 45 -11.11 -17.02 22.79
N GLN A 46 -11.51 -15.80 22.43
CA GLN A 46 -12.28 -14.87 23.28
C GLN A 46 -13.64 -14.47 22.67
N GLY A 47 -13.96 -14.97 21.47
CA GLY A 47 -15.14 -14.57 20.71
C GLY A 47 -14.91 -13.30 19.87
N PHE A 48 -15.94 -12.87 19.15
CA PHE A 48 -15.81 -11.77 18.18
C PHE A 48 -15.31 -10.47 18.83
N THR A 49 -14.21 -9.95 18.29
CA THR A 49 -13.66 -8.64 18.64
C THR A 49 -13.80 -7.71 17.45
N SER A 50 -14.29 -6.48 17.68
CA SER A 50 -14.44 -5.45 16.65
C SER A 50 -13.11 -5.08 15.95
N LEU A 51 -11.96 -5.36 16.58
CA LEU A 51 -10.63 -5.27 15.98
C LEU A 51 -10.47 -6.12 14.70
N LEU A 52 -11.21 -7.22 14.56
CA LEU A 52 -11.20 -8.02 13.33
C LEU A 52 -11.66 -7.23 12.11
N THR A 53 -12.44 -6.15 12.28
CA THR A 53 -12.89 -5.29 11.17
C THR A 53 -11.79 -4.36 10.63
N VAL A 54 -10.76 -4.08 11.43
CA VAL A 54 -9.72 -3.09 11.11
C VAL A 54 -8.92 -3.48 9.86
N PRO A 55 -8.41 -4.73 9.70
CA PRO A 55 -7.73 -5.14 8.47
C PRO A 55 -8.58 -4.91 7.21
N PHE A 56 -9.89 -5.16 7.29
CA PHE A 56 -10.80 -5.00 6.15
C PHE A 56 -11.05 -3.52 5.83
N ALA A 57 -11.22 -2.68 6.86
CA ALA A 57 -11.38 -1.23 6.69
C ALA A 57 -10.15 -0.58 6.04
N LEU A 58 -8.97 -1.17 6.21
CA LEU A 58 -7.70 -0.69 5.66
C LEU A 58 -7.39 -1.20 4.24
N LEU A 59 -8.15 -2.15 3.69
CA LEU A 59 -7.95 -2.69 2.33
C LEU A 59 -8.02 -1.62 1.23
N PRO A 60 -8.94 -0.62 1.25
CA PRO A 60 -8.98 0.42 0.22
C PRO A 60 -7.66 1.19 0.11
N ILE A 61 -7.00 1.45 1.23
CA ILE A 61 -5.71 2.15 1.27
C ILE A 61 -4.62 1.30 0.59
N LEU A 62 -4.64 -0.01 0.80
CA LEU A 62 -3.71 -0.92 0.13
C LEU A 62 -3.92 -0.89 -1.40
N LEU A 63 -5.17 -0.88 -1.86
CA LEU A 63 -5.50 -0.78 -3.29
C LEU A 63 -5.02 0.55 -3.90
N VAL A 64 -5.20 1.66 -3.19
CA VAL A 64 -4.69 2.98 -3.63
C VAL A 64 -3.17 2.97 -3.80
N ASN A 65 -2.44 2.36 -2.85
CA ASN A 65 -0.98 2.24 -2.93
C ASN A 65 -0.53 1.37 -4.13
N ILE A 66 -1.20 0.24 -4.37
CA ILE A 66 -0.94 -0.62 -5.53
C ILE A 66 -1.23 0.12 -6.85
N ASN A 67 -2.34 0.85 -6.91
CA ASN A 67 -2.71 1.61 -8.11
C ASN A 67 -1.70 2.74 -8.39
N THR A 68 -1.28 3.47 -7.35
CA THR A 68 -0.22 4.49 -7.47
C THR A 68 1.08 3.89 -7.98
N LEU A 69 1.47 2.71 -7.49
CA LEU A 69 2.65 2.00 -7.96
C LEU A 69 2.54 1.59 -9.44
N ARG A 70 1.34 1.19 -9.90
CA ARG A 70 1.06 0.90 -11.31
C ARG A 70 1.18 2.14 -12.18
N GLN A 71 0.62 3.27 -11.75
CA GLN A 71 0.71 4.54 -12.48
C GLN A 71 2.17 5.01 -12.64
N ILE A 72 2.97 4.93 -11.57
CA ILE A 72 4.41 5.27 -11.64
C ILE A 72 5.15 4.33 -12.61
N LYS A 73 4.83 3.03 -12.62
CA LYS A 73 5.43 2.08 -13.57
C LYS A 73 5.06 2.40 -15.02
N GLN A 74 3.80 2.74 -15.29
CA GLN A 74 3.35 3.14 -16.63
C GLN A 74 4.06 4.41 -17.09
N GLU A 75 4.16 5.41 -16.22
CA GLU A 75 4.88 6.65 -16.53
C GLU A 75 6.37 6.41 -16.84
N LEU A 76 7.03 5.55 -16.05
CA LEU A 76 8.43 5.17 -16.31
C LEU A 76 8.61 4.36 -17.61
N ALA A 77 7.60 3.58 -18.01
CA ALA A 77 7.62 2.83 -19.27
C ALA A 77 7.43 3.75 -20.48
N ASN A 78 6.47 4.69 -20.41
CA ASN A 78 6.23 5.67 -21.46
C ASN A 78 7.45 6.56 -21.74
N ARG A 79 8.26 6.85 -20.72
CA ARG A 79 9.51 7.63 -20.85
C ARG A 79 10.73 6.81 -21.30
N LYS A 80 10.59 5.49 -21.42
CA LYS A 80 11.60 4.60 -22.01
C LYS A 80 11.29 4.28 -23.47
N ALA A 81 10.04 4.47 -23.91
CA ALA A 81 9.60 4.29 -25.28
C ALA A 81 10.06 5.45 -26.17
#